data_AF-A0A957MYU2-F1
#
_entry.id   AF-A0A957MYU2-F1
#
_cell.length_a   1.000
_cell.length_b   1.000
_cell.length_c   1.000
_cell.angle_alpha   90.00
_cell.angle_beta   90.00
_cell.angle_gamma   90.00
#
_symmetry.space_group_name_H-M   'P 1'
#
loop_
_entity.id
_entity.type
_entity.pdbx_description
1 polymer ?
#
loop_
_entity_poly.entity_id
_entity_poly.type
_entity_poly.pdbx_seq_one_letter_code
_entity_poly.pdbx_strand_id
1 'polypeptide(L)'
;SWMFTNRAPQIIQRDWRPGFTIDLQQKDLRLVLEAADASGVPVPGTSLIFQLYRTLQAQGLGSEGNHALVKALEHLAGFAIEPPSLA
;
A
#
# COMPACT_ATOMS: atom_id res chain seq x y z
N SER A 1 -7.73 -5.85 13.37
CA SER A 1 -8.55 -4.79 12.73
C SER A 1 -9.22 -5.36 11.49
N TRP A 2 -10.26 -4.72 10.96
CA TRP A 2 -10.94 -5.17 9.72
C TRP A 2 -9.96 -5.33 8.55
N MET A 3 -9.07 -4.34 8.35
CA MET A 3 -8.04 -4.40 7.32
C MET A 3 -7.16 -5.65 7.44
N PHE A 4 -6.73 -6.01 8.65
CA PHE A 4 -5.92 -7.21 8.85
C PHE A 4 -6.71 -8.48 8.50
N THR A 5 -7.92 -8.63 9.05
CA THR A 5 -8.78 -9.81 8.84
C THR A 5 -9.09 -10.03 7.35
N ASN A 6 -9.29 -8.97 6.58
CA ASN A 6 -9.72 -9.07 5.18
C ASN A 6 -8.57 -8.99 4.16
N ARG A 7 -7.50 -8.24 4.43
CA ARG A 7 -6.39 -8.04 3.48
C ARG A 7 -5.22 -8.98 3.70
N ALA A 8 -4.94 -9.42 4.93
CA ALA A 8 -3.84 -10.34 5.18
C ALA A 8 -3.97 -11.66 4.41
N PRO A 9 -5.16 -12.30 4.31
CA PRO A 9 -5.31 -13.50 3.49
C PRO A 9 -4.99 -13.25 2.00
N GLN A 10 -5.40 -12.10 1.46
CA GLN A 10 -5.11 -11.74 0.06
C GLN A 10 -3.60 -11.54 -0.16
N ILE A 11 -2.91 -10.91 0.79
CA ILE A 11 -1.45 -10.74 0.74
C ILE A 11 -0.73 -12.10 0.72
N ILE A 12 -1.10 -13.00 1.63
CA ILE A 12 -0.50 -14.34 1.74
C ILE A 12 -0.73 -15.16 0.47
N GLN A 13 -1.92 -15.05 -0.12
CA GLN A 13 -2.27 -15.72 -1.38
C GLN A 13 -1.76 -14.99 -2.63
N ARG A 14 -1.11 -13.84 -2.46
CA ARG A 14 -0.66 -12.93 -3.53
C ARG A 14 -1.77 -12.54 -4.52
N ASP A 15 -2.98 -12.34 -4.00
CA ASP A 15 -4.14 -11.82 -4.74
C ASP A 15 -4.17 -10.29 -4.70
N TRP A 16 -3.86 -9.64 -5.82
CA TRP A 16 -3.77 -8.18 -5.94
C TRP A 16 -4.98 -7.55 -6.62
N ARG A 17 -6.06 -8.30 -6.84
CA ARG A 17 -7.28 -7.76 -7.46
C ARG A 17 -7.82 -6.60 -6.61
N PRO A 18 -8.12 -5.45 -7.22
CA PRO A 18 -8.48 -4.26 -6.46
C PRO A 18 -9.93 -4.31 -5.99
N GLY A 19 -10.16 -4.05 -4.70
CA GLY A 19 -11.39 -3.41 -4.24
C GLY A 19 -11.26 -1.88 -4.23
N PHE A 20 -10.03 -1.39 -4.08
CA PHE A 20 -9.64 0.01 -4.15
C PHE A 20 -8.17 0.06 -4.60
N THR A 21 -7.86 0.86 -5.64
CA THR A 21 -6.55 0.80 -6.29
C THR A 21 -5.49 1.64 -5.58
N ILE A 22 -4.22 1.33 -5.83
CA ILE A 22 -3.08 2.15 -5.39
C ILE A 22 -3.20 3.58 -5.92
N ASP A 23 -3.59 3.78 -7.19
CA ASP A 23 -3.73 5.12 -7.76
C ASP A 23 -4.78 5.97 -7.03
N LEU A 24 -5.92 5.36 -6.65
CA LEU A 24 -6.95 6.04 -5.88
C LEU A 24 -6.48 6.35 -4.46
N GLN A 25 -5.82 5.39 -3.80
CA GLN A 25 -5.24 5.60 -2.47
C GLN A 25 -4.18 6.70 -2.47
N GLN A 26 -3.34 6.77 -3.51
CA GLN A 26 -2.32 7.79 -3.64
C GLN A 26 -2.93 9.19 -3.83
N LYS A 27 -4.03 9.27 -4.60
CA LYS A 27 -4.80 10.51 -4.75
C LYS A 27 -5.36 10.97 -3.40
N ASP A 28 -5.93 10.07 -2.60
CA ASP A 28 -6.47 10.42 -1.28
C ASP A 28 -5.37 10.84 -0.29
N LEU A 29 -4.22 10.15 -0.26
CA LEU A 29 -3.10 10.54 0.62
C LEU A 29 -2.50 11.89 0.25
N ARG A 30 -2.48 12.27 -1.04
CA ARG A 30 -2.10 13.62 -1.47
C ARG A 30 -3.01 14.68 -0.82
N LEU A 31 -4.33 14.47 -0.87
CA LEU A 31 -5.29 15.40 -0.27
C LEU A 31 -5.12 15.49 1.26
N VAL A 32 -4.84 14.37 1.93
CA VAL A 32 -4.54 14.37 3.36
C VAL A 32 -3.28 15.18 3.67
N LEU A 33 -2.21 15.01 2.89
CA LEU A 33 -0.97 15.76 3.07
C LEU A 33 -1.17 17.26 2.85
N GLU A 34 -1.90 17.67 1.81
CA GLU A 34 -2.25 19.07 1.55
C GLU A 34 -3.05 19.69 2.70
N ALA A 35 -4.06 18.97 3.21
CA ALA A 35 -4.86 19.44 4.33
C ALA A 35 -4.07 19.52 5.65
N ALA A 36 -3.16 18.56 5.87
CA ALA A 36 -2.29 18.53 7.04
C ALA A 36 -1.30 19.72 7.04
N ASP A 37 -0.70 20.01 5.88
CA ASP A 37 0.20 21.16 5.69
C ASP A 37 -0.53 22.50 5.94
N ALA A 38 -1.72 22.67 5.34
CA ALA A 38 -2.55 23.85 5.55
C ALA A 38 -2.97 24.06 7.03
N SER A 39 -3.03 22.97 7.81
CA SER A 39 -3.39 23.00 9.23
C SER A 39 -2.17 23.03 10.17
N GLY A 40 -0.94 22.95 9.64
CA GLY A 40 0.28 22.83 10.44
C GLY A 40 0.36 21.53 11.27
N VAL A 41 -0.33 20.47 10.84
CA VAL A 41 -0.41 19.19 11.58
C VAL A 41 0.59 18.18 10.99
N PRO A 42 1.56 17.67 11.77
CA PRO A 42 2.51 16.68 11.27
C PRO A 42 1.86 15.30 11.13
N VAL A 43 2.02 14.69 9.94
CA VAL A 43 1.50 13.34 9.62
C VAL A 43 2.59 12.41 9.06
N PRO A 44 3.67 12.13 9.83
CA PRO A 44 4.83 11.41 9.31
C PRO A 44 4.51 10.01 8.76
N GLY A 45 3.55 9.31 9.38
CA GLY A 45 3.08 8.02 8.89
C GLY A 45 2.45 8.12 7.49
N THR A 46 1.59 9.11 7.26
CA THR A 46 0.98 9.38 5.95
C THR A 46 2.04 9.69 4.90
N SER A 47 3.03 10.53 5.23
CA SER A 47 4.14 10.86 4.33
C SER A 47 4.93 9.63 3.92
N LEU A 48 5.22 8.73 4.85
CA LEU A 48 5.89 7.46 4.55
C LEU A 48 5.05 6.60 3.60
N ILE A 49 3.77 6.37 3.93
CA ILE A 49 2.90 5.52 3.11
C ILE A 49 2.72 6.11 1.70
N PHE A 50 2.62 7.43 1.56
CA PHE A 50 2.55 8.11 0.27
C PHE A 50 3.77 7.82 -0.62
N GLN A 51 4.97 7.79 -0.04
CA GLN A 51 6.19 7.46 -0.79
C GLN A 51 6.25 5.98 -1.15
N LEU A 52 5.81 5.08 -0.28
CA LEU A 52 5.73 3.66 -0.59
C LEU A 52 4.77 3.37 -1.76
N TYR A 53 3.58 4.00 -1.78
CA TYR A 53 2.68 3.89 -2.94
C TYR A 53 3.28 4.54 -4.19
N ARG A 54 4.02 5.65 -4.06
CA ARG A 54 4.72 6.27 -5.19
C ARG A 54 5.72 5.32 -5.83
N THR A 55 6.47 4.58 -5.02
CA THR A 55 7.38 3.53 -5.51
C THR A 55 6.64 2.49 -6.34
N LEU A 56 5.47 2.03 -5.88
CA LEU A 56 4.67 1.04 -6.61
C LEU A 56 4.04 1.60 -7.90
N GLN A 57 3.61 2.85 -7.90
CA GLN A 57 3.17 3.52 -9.13
C GLN A 57 4.31 3.58 -10.17
N ALA A 58 5.53 3.91 -9.74
CA ALA A 58 6.70 3.96 -10.62
C ALA A 58 7.07 2.57 -11.19
N GLN A 59 6.68 1.50 -10.50
CA GLN A 59 6.81 0.11 -10.97
C GLN A 59 5.62 -0.35 -11.85
N GLY A 60 4.67 0.53 -12.16
CA GLY A 60 3.50 0.20 -12.99
C GLY A 60 2.39 -0.56 -12.26
N LEU A 61 2.40 -0.59 -10.92
CA LEU A 61 1.46 -1.36 -10.10
C LEU A 61 0.23 -0.55 -9.65
N GLY A 62 0.02 0.64 -10.23
CA GLY A 62 -1.05 1.57 -9.81
C GLY A 62 -2.47 1.00 -9.83
N SER A 63 -2.74 0.02 -10.70
CA SER A 63 -4.04 -0.65 -10.83
C SER A 63 -4.28 -1.77 -9.82
N GLU A 64 -3.27 -2.18 -9.06
CA GLU A 64 -3.44 -3.21 -8.03
C GLU A 64 -4.19 -2.68 -6.80
N GLY A 65 -4.74 -3.60 -6.00
CA GLY A 65 -5.37 -3.25 -4.73
C GLY A 65 -4.40 -2.55 -3.77
N ASN A 66 -4.89 -1.61 -2.96
CA ASN A 66 -4.07 -0.86 -2.02
C ASN A 66 -3.32 -1.75 -1.00
N HIS A 67 -3.78 -2.96 -0.73
CA HIS A 67 -3.08 -3.95 0.08
C HIS A 67 -1.78 -4.48 -0.56
N ALA A 68 -1.55 -4.24 -1.85
CA ALA A 68 -0.28 -4.49 -2.53
C ALA A 68 0.86 -3.59 -2.05
N LEU A 69 0.59 -2.62 -1.16
CA LEU A 69 1.60 -1.83 -0.44
C LEU A 69 2.75 -2.68 0.13
N VAL A 70 2.46 -3.92 0.56
CA VAL A 70 3.45 -4.87 1.06
C VAL A 70 4.61 -5.11 0.07
N LYS A 71 4.36 -5.04 -1.25
CA LYS A 71 5.39 -5.19 -2.28
C LYS A 71 6.49 -4.13 -2.18
N ALA A 72 6.16 -2.93 -1.70
CA ALA A 72 7.14 -1.89 -1.48
C ALA A 72 8.10 -2.28 -0.33
N LEU A 73 7.56 -2.90 0.72
CA LEU A 73 8.35 -3.39 1.85
C LEU A 73 9.19 -4.61 1.46
N GLU A 74 8.62 -5.54 0.69
CA GLU A 74 9.32 -6.70 0.12
C GLU A 74 10.53 -6.26 -0.73
N HIS A 75 10.32 -5.26 -1.59
CA HIS A 75 11.39 -4.68 -2.41
C HIS A 75 12.51 -4.08 -1.54
N LEU A 76 12.16 -3.32 -0.50
CA LEU A 76 13.14 -2.72 0.41
C LEU A 76 13.88 -3.78 1.25
N ALA A 77 13.20 -4.85 1.63
CA ALA A 77 13.76 -5.91 2.46
C ALA A 77 14.53 -6.98 1.66
N GLY A 78 14.41 -6.98 0.33
CA GLY A 78 15.06 -7.96 -0.53
C GLY A 78 14.48 -9.38 -0.40
N PHE A 79 13.23 -9.51 0.10
CA PHE A 79 12.54 -10.80 0.20
C PHE A 79 11.06 -10.64 -0.15
N ALA A 80 10.42 -11.71 -0.62
CA ALA A 80 8.98 -11.74 -0.86
C ALA A 80 8.30 -12.78 0.03
N ILE A 81 7.07 -12.48 0.47
CA ILE A 81 6.23 -13.43 1.20
C ILE A 81 5.75 -14.50 0.23
N GLU A 82 6.06 -15.76 0.48
CA GLU A 82 5.58 -16.86 -0.35
C GLU A 82 4.24 -17.39 0.16
N PRO A 83 3.34 -17.84 -0.74
CA PRO A 83 2.17 -18.62 -0.33
C PRO A 83 2.62 -19.86 0.46
N PRO A 84 1.80 -20.34 1.40
CA PRO A 84 2.10 -21.58 2.11
C PRO A 84 2.32 -22.71 1.10
N SER A 85 3.41 -23.47 1.25
CA SER A 85 3.59 -24.70 0.48
C SER A 85 2.44 -25.66 0.82
N LEU A 86 1.68 -26.10 -0.18
CA LEU A 86 0.74 -27.19 -0.01
C LEU A 86 1.56 -28.45 0.36
N ALA A 87 1.52 -28.82 1.63
CA ALA A 87 1.97 -30.14 2.09
C ALA A 87 0.91 -31.19 1.73
#